data_AF-A0A7V4AP06-F1
#
_entry.id   AF-A0A7V4AP06-F1
#
_cell.length_a   1.000
_cell.length_b   1.000
_cell.length_c   1.000
_cell.angle_alpha   90.00
_cell.angle_beta   90.00
_cell.angle_gamma   90.00
#
_symmetry.space_group_name_H-M   'P 1'
#
loop_
_entity.id
_entity.type
_entity.pdbx_description
1 polymer ?
#
loop_
_entity_poly.entity_id
_entity_poly.type
_entity_poly.pdbx_seq_one_letter_code
_entity_poly.pdbx_strand_id
1 'polypeptide(L)'
;MSTINFANREINFKIVYYGPGLSGKTTNLKWIYGKIPEGRKGEMVSLATEDERTLFFDFLPLDLGEVKGFKTRFHLYTVPG
;
A
#
# COMPACT_ATOMS: atom_id res chain seq x y z
N MET A 1 -10.17 -4.03 6.98
CA MET A 1 -9.90 -4.87 8.16
C MET A 1 -8.40 -4.83 8.42
N SER A 2 -7.98 -4.61 9.66
CA SER A 2 -6.57 -4.71 10.06
C SER A 2 -6.22 -6.15 10.43
N THR A 3 -5.00 -6.60 10.13
CA THR A 3 -4.48 -7.90 10.56
C THR A 3 -3.33 -7.69 11.56
N ILE A 4 -3.38 -8.38 12.69
CA ILE A 4 -2.36 -8.27 13.75
C ILE A 4 -1.46 -9.50 13.66
N ASN A 5 -0.18 -9.27 13.37
CA ASN A 5 0.85 -10.30 13.41
C ASN A 5 1.59 -10.20 14.76
N PHE A 6 1.27 -11.11 15.68
CA PHE A 6 1.87 -11.14 17.01
C PHE A 6 3.33 -11.59 17.02
N ALA A 7 3.71 -12.51 16.13
CA ALA A 7 5.08 -13.01 16.04
C ALA A 7 6.07 -11.89 15.67
N ASN A 8 5.66 -11.03 14.73
CA ASN A 8 6.48 -9.90 14.27
C ASN A 8 6.18 -8.59 15.00
N ARG A 9 5.18 -8.58 15.90
CA ARG A 9 4.63 -7.38 16.55
C ARG A 9 4.28 -6.29 15.53
N GLU A 10 3.51 -6.65 14.50
CA GLU A 10 3.07 -5.72 13.44
C GLU A 10 1.54 -5.65 13.38
N ILE A 11 1.00 -4.44 13.23
CA ILE A 11 -0.40 -4.21 12.87
C ILE A 11 -0.43 -3.75 11.41
N ASN A 12 -1.09 -4.53 10.57
CA ASN A 12 -1.18 -4.26 9.14
C ASN A 12 -2.55 -3.65 8.81
N PHE A 13 -2.54 -2.51 8.14
CA PHE A 13 -3.72 -1.81 7.67
C PHE A 13 -3.80 -1.86 6.15
N LYS A 14 -4.97 -2.17 5.61
CA LYS A 14 -5.22 -2.15 4.16
C LYS A 14 -6.06 -0.92 3.80
N ILE A 15 -5.50 -0.02 3.01
CA ILE A 15 -6.18 1.16 2.43
C ILE A 15 -6.34 0.93 0.94
N VAL A 16 -7.56 1.08 0.44
CA VAL A 16 -7.86 0.93 -0.99
C VAL A 16 -8.25 2.29 -1.56
N TYR A 17 -7.51 2.74 -2.56
CA TYR A 17 -7.86 3.87 -3.40
C TYR A 17 -8.84 3.38 -4.45
N TYR A 18 -10.06 3.89 -4.37
CA TYR A 18 -11.16 3.51 -5.24
C TYR A 18 -11.69 4.74 -5.98
N GLY A 19 -12.14 4.55 -7.21
CA GLY A 19 -12.66 5.63 -8.02
C GLY A 19 -12.68 5.28 -9.52
N PRO A 20 -13.37 6.10 -10.33
CA PRO A 20 -13.50 5.91 -11.77
C PRO A 20 -12.16 5.85 -12.49
N GLY A 21 -12.20 5.43 -13.75
CA GLY A 21 -11.04 5.47 -14.62
C GLY A 21 -10.40 6.85 -14.68
N LEU A 22 -9.07 6.92 -14.73
CA LEU A 22 -8.28 8.16 -14.87
C LEU A 22 -8.47 9.19 -13.74
N SER A 23 -9.11 8.83 -12.63
CA SER A 23 -9.38 9.74 -11.50
C SER A 23 -8.15 10.09 -10.64
N GLY A 24 -6.93 9.75 -11.07
CA GLY A 24 -5.69 10.06 -10.36
C GLY A 24 -5.32 9.12 -9.19
N LYS A 25 -5.88 7.90 -9.15
CA LYS A 25 -5.59 6.91 -8.09
C LYS A 25 -4.10 6.54 -8.06
N THR A 26 -3.54 6.10 -9.18
CA THR A 26 -2.11 5.77 -9.33
C THR A 26 -1.21 6.98 -9.04
N THR A 27 -1.64 8.19 -9.43
CA THR A 27 -0.91 9.42 -9.15
C THR A 27 -0.76 9.65 -7.65
N ASN A 28 -1.80 9.39 -6.85
CA ASN A 28 -1.72 9.47 -5.40
C ASN A 28 -0.68 8.49 -4.83
N LEU A 29 -0.70 7.23 -5.25
CA LEU A 29 0.22 6.21 -4.71
C LEU A 29 1.67 6.52 -5.08
N LYS A 30 1.93 6.97 -6.31
CA LYS A 30 3.25 7.45 -6.75
C LYS A 30 3.73 8.67 -5.98
N TRP A 31 2.85 9.64 -5.74
CA TRP A 31 3.21 10.83 -4.97
C TRP A 31 3.59 10.47 -3.53
N ILE A 32 2.77 9.65 -2.88
CA ILE A 32 3.04 9.18 -1.51
C ILE A 32 4.39 8.44 -1.49
N TYR A 33 4.60 7.47 -2.38
CA TYR A 33 5.84 6.71 -2.52
C TYR A 33 7.10 7.58 -2.64
N GLY A 34 7.03 8.63 -3.48
CA GLY A 34 8.14 9.56 -3.68
C GLY A 34 8.44 10.46 -2.47
N LYS A 35 7.52 10.58 -1.52
CA LYS A 35 7.69 11.43 -0.32
C LYS A 35 8.16 10.65 0.92
N ILE A 36 8.17 9.33 0.87
CA ILE A 36 8.58 8.50 2.00
C ILE A 36 10.08 8.20 1.93
N PRO A 37 10.82 8.32 3.04
CA PRO A 37 12.22 7.92 3.12
C PRO A 37 12.42 6.44 2.72
N GLU A 38 13.50 6.14 1.99
CA GLU A 38 13.78 4.79 1.48
C GLU A 38 13.74 3.70 2.57
N GLY A 39 14.24 3.98 3.78
CA GLY A 39 14.21 3.01 4.89
C GLY A 39 12.83 2.76 5.52
N ARG A 40 11.78 3.45 5.06
CA ARG A 40 10.40 3.36 5.58
C ARG A 40 9.36 2.99 4.53
N LYS A 41 9.81 2.59 3.34
CA LYS A 41 8.99 2.04 2.28
C LYS A 41 9.60 0.75 1.76
N GLY A 42 8.76 -0.14 1.27
CA GLY A 42 9.15 -1.28 0.46
C GLY A 42 8.88 -0.97 -1.01
N GLU A 43 9.27 -1.88 -1.90
CA GLU A 43 9.08 -1.73 -3.34
C GLU A 43 7.61 -1.54 -3.74
N MET A 44 7.38 -0.63 -4.69
CA MET A 44 6.09 -0.50 -5.36
C MET A 44 5.93 -1.63 -6.38
N VAL A 45 5.04 -2.58 -6.11
CA VAL A 45 4.85 -3.79 -6.93
C VAL A 45 3.58 -3.72 -7.74
N SER A 46 3.68 -3.56 -9.07
CA SER A 46 2.56 -3.69 -10.01
C SER A 46 2.41 -5.13 -10.51
N LEU A 47 1.21 -5.70 -10.38
CA LEU A 47 0.87 -7.02 -10.95
C LEU A 47 0.00 -6.84 -12.20
N ALA A 48 0.29 -7.57 -13.27
CA ALA A 48 -0.47 -7.56 -14.51
C ALA A 48 -0.87 -8.99 -14.85
N THR A 49 -2.17 -9.28 -14.99
CA THR A 49 -2.67 -10.56 -15.50
C THR A 49 -3.12 -10.38 -16.95
N GLU A 50 -2.91 -11.41 -17.78
CA GLU A 50 -3.20 -11.38 -19.23
C GLU A 50 -4.71 -11.21 -19.54
N ASP A 51 -5.59 -11.73 -18.69
CA ASP A 51 -7.05 -11.60 -18.86
C ASP A 51 -7.58 -10.31 -18.21
N GLU A 52 -7.66 -9.26 -19.04
CA GLU A 52 -8.48 -8.02 -18.97
C GLU A 52 -8.49 -7.15 -17.70
N ARG A 53 -7.98 -7.62 -16.57
CA ARG A 53 -7.92 -6.89 -15.30
C ARG A 53 -6.48 -6.86 -14.85
N THR A 54 -5.67 -6.04 -15.52
CA THR A 54 -4.33 -5.72 -15.06
C THR A 54 -4.45 -5.22 -13.62
N LEU A 55 -4.14 -6.09 -12.66
CA LEU A 55 -4.35 -5.86 -11.23
C LEU A 55 -3.13 -5.12 -10.69
N PHE A 56 -2.91 -3.88 -11.13
CA PHE A 56 -1.80 -3.12 -10.58
C PHE A 56 -2.13 -2.78 -9.14
N PHE A 57 -1.59 -3.57 -8.24
CA PHE A 57 -1.42 -3.13 -6.87
C PHE A 57 -0.24 -2.16 -6.85
N ASP A 58 -0.22 -1.22 -5.92
CA ASP A 58 0.98 -0.48 -5.61
C ASP A 58 1.14 -0.65 -4.11
N PHE A 59 1.89 -1.66 -3.72
CA PHE A 59 2.12 -1.97 -2.32
C PHE A 59 3.14 -0.97 -1.77
N LEU A 60 2.78 -0.30 -0.69
CA LEU A 60 3.67 0.66 -0.05
C LEU A 60 3.60 0.48 1.47
N PRO A 61 4.46 -0.38 2.04
CA PRO A 61 4.48 -0.61 3.47
C PRO A 61 5.04 0.63 4.17
N LEU A 62 4.18 1.38 4.85
CA LEU A 62 4.59 2.55 5.64
C LEU A 62 4.82 2.14 7.07
N ASP A 63 6.02 2.37 7.60
CA ASP A 63 6.25 2.39 9.04
C ASP A 63 5.91 3.78 9.60
N LEU A 64 4.76 3.89 10.26
CA LEU A 64 4.31 5.12 10.91
C LEU A 64 4.65 5.17 12.41
N GLY A 65 5.50 4.25 12.88
CA GLY A 65 5.87 4.11 14.29
C GLY A 65 5.06 3.04 15.02
N GLU A 66 5.13 3.09 16.34
CA GLU A 66 4.65 2.01 17.20
C GLU A 66 3.40 2.38 18.00
N VAL A 67 2.45 1.43 18.07
CA VAL A 67 1.28 1.50 18.95
C VAL A 67 1.39 0.37 19.97
N LYS A 68 1.60 0.72 21.24
CA LYS A 68 1.78 -0.25 22.34
C LYS A 68 2.87 -1.30 22.03
N GLY A 69 3.94 -0.86 21.36
CA GLY A 69 5.05 -1.71 20.95
C GLY A 69 4.73 -2.66 19.79
N PHE A 70 3.71 -2.37 18.98
CA PHE A 70 3.53 -2.97 17.67
C PHE A 70 3.86 -1.95 16.59
N LYS A 71 4.68 -2.33 15.62
CA LYS A 71 4.92 -1.50 14.44
C LYS A 71 3.67 -1.43 13.59
N THR A 72 3.37 -0.23 13.10
CA THR A 72 2.21 -0.03 12.24
C THR A 72 2.63 -0.04 10.79
N ARG A 73 2.08 -0.97 10.00
CA ARG A 73 2.35 -1.11 8.57
C ARG A 73 1.09 -0.83 7.77
N PHE A 74 1.15 0.16 6.87
CA PHE A 74 0.05 0.44 5.95
C PHE A 74 0.32 -0.21 4.61
N HIS A 75 -0.67 -0.81 4.00
CA HIS A 75 -0.65 -1.35 2.65
C HIS A 75 -1.66 -0.57 1.82
N LEU A 76 -1.15 0.26 0.92
CA LEU A 76 -1.97 0.97 -0.06
C LEU A 76 -2.26 0.02 -1.24
N TYR A 77 -3.45 0.14 -1.81
CA TYR A 77 -3.86 -0.63 -2.99
C TYR A 77 -4.71 0.25 -3.88
N THR A 78 -4.64 0.03 -5.18
CA THR A 78 -5.58 0.58 -6.16
C THR A 78 -5.87 -0.51 -7.20
N VAL A 79 -6.89 -0.31 -8.00
CA VAL A 79 -7.02 -0.94 -9.33
C VAL A 79 -6.92 0.21 -10.31
N PRO A 80 -5.91 0.27 -11.19
CA PRO A 80 -5.82 1.34 -12.16
C PRO A 80 -6.69 1.04 -13.38
N GLY A 81 -6.78 2.07 -14.20
CA GLY A 81 -7.91 2.36 -15.06
C GLY A 81 -8.23 3.81 -14.87
#